data_AF-A0A1Y1KAR8-F1
#
_entry.id   AF-A0A1Y1KAR8-F1
#
_cell.length_a   1.000
_cell.length_b   1.000
_cell.length_c   1.000
_cell.angle_alpha   90.00
_cell.angle_beta   90.00
_cell.angle_gamma   90.00
#
_symmetry.space_group_name_H-M   'P 1'
#
loop_
_entity.id
_entity.type
_entity.pdbx_description
1 polymer ?
#
loop_
_entity_poly.entity_id
_entity_poly.type
_entity_poly.pdbx_seq_one_letter_code
_entity_poly.pdbx_strand_id
1 'polypeptide(L)'
;MVHYHVDMAKSDITLFILCCILKLVHFQLIPSNPCPNIFRYQQTDGVVHGRVEFTNDGSGVYALSVNMSVAVFVSNDKNIRLHLLTSPNDVANGAPLVYNVYFPIENAIPKPTKIVFNNVVYCSSPPATCI
;
A
#
# COMPACT_ATOMS: atom_id res chain seq x y z
N MET A 1 11.11 -21.39 43.57
CA MET A 1 10.91 -20.11 42.87
C MET A 1 12.30 -19.64 42.42
N VAL A 2 12.64 -19.87 41.14
CA VAL A 2 13.97 -19.54 40.60
C VAL A 2 13.93 -18.08 40.16
N HIS A 3 14.66 -17.22 40.87
CA HIS A 3 14.88 -15.84 40.46
C HIS A 3 15.99 -15.81 39.41
N TYR A 4 15.62 -15.58 38.15
CA TYR A 4 16.58 -15.27 37.10
C TYR A 4 17.05 -13.83 37.30
N HIS A 5 18.22 -13.66 37.92
CA HIS A 5 18.94 -12.38 37.86
C HIS A 5 19.53 -12.25 36.46
N VAL A 6 18.92 -11.40 35.65
CA VAL A 6 19.49 -11.00 34.37
C VAL A 6 20.42 -9.81 34.67
N ASP A 7 21.67 -10.10 35.05
CA ASP A 7 22.70 -9.08 35.18
C ASP A 7 23.18 -8.67 33.78
N MET A 8 22.45 -7.75 33.17
CA MET A 8 22.86 -7.14 31.90
C MET A 8 23.90 -6.06 32.19
N ALA A 9 25.11 -6.21 31.66
CA ALA A 9 26.14 -5.18 31.76
C ALA A 9 25.63 -3.88 31.10
N LYS A 10 25.99 -2.73 31.68
CA LYS A 10 25.58 -1.40 31.19
C LYS A 10 25.92 -1.17 29.70
N SER A 11 26.97 -1.84 29.21
CA SER A 11 27.38 -1.88 27.80
C SER A 11 26.38 -2.62 26.91
N ASP A 12 25.85 -3.76 27.37
CA ASP A 12 24.88 -4.57 26.61
C ASP A 12 23.53 -3.88 26.52
N ILE A 13 23.09 -3.21 27.60
CA ILE A 13 21.87 -2.40 27.61
C ILE A 13 21.99 -1.25 26.60
N THR A 14 23.15 -0.59 26.55
CA THR A 14 23.39 0.54 25.63
C THR A 14 23.36 0.09 24.17
N LEU A 15 23.96 -1.06 23.86
CA LEU A 15 23.94 -1.65 22.51
C LEU A 15 22.52 -2.10 22.10
N PHE A 16 21.76 -2.67 23.03
CA PHE A 16 20.37 -3.06 22.79
C PHE A 16 19.47 -1.83 22.51
N ILE A 17 19.59 -0.78 23.32
CA ILE A 17 18.86 0.48 23.12
C ILE A 17 19.25 1.12 21.79
N LEU A 18 20.55 1.16 21.44
CA LEU A 18 21.02 1.69 20.16
C LEU A 18 20.45 0.89 18.97
N CYS A 19 20.42 -0.44 19.06
CA CYS A 19 19.83 -1.31 18.04
C CYS A 19 18.32 -1.11 17.90
N CYS A 20 17.59 -0.96 19.02
CA CYS A 20 16.17 -0.62 19.02
C CYS A 20 15.90 0.75 18.37
N ILE A 21 16.70 1.77 18.70
CA ILE A 21 16.57 3.12 18.12
C ILE A 21 16.88 3.10 16.62
N LEU A 22 17.86 2.32 16.15
CA LEU A 22 18.17 2.17 14.72
C LEU A 22 17.02 1.51 13.94
N LYS A 23 16.21 0.64 14.56
CA LYS A 23 15.02 0.06 13.92
C LYS A 23 13.81 1.01 13.86
N LEU A 24 13.78 2.06 14.69
CA LEU A 24 12.65 3.00 14.80
C LEU A 24 12.56 4.02 13.64
N VAL A 25 13.57 4.14 12.77
CA VAL A 25 13.70 5.32 11.86
C VAL A 25 13.17 5.10 10.43
N HIS A 26 12.58 3.96 10.08
CA HIS A 26 11.98 3.77 8.74
C HIS A 26 10.50 4.19 8.71
N PHE A 27 10.23 5.47 8.96
CA PHE A 27 8.88 6.01 8.81
C PHE A 27 8.66 6.44 7.35
N GLN A 28 8.02 5.60 6.55
CA GLN A 28 7.60 5.99 5.21
C GLN A 28 6.36 6.88 5.31
N LEU A 29 6.44 8.09 4.74
CA LEU A 29 5.29 9.00 4.74
C LEU A 29 4.19 8.45 3.83
N ILE A 30 3.05 8.08 4.41
CA ILE A 30 1.86 7.71 3.66
C ILE A 30 1.22 8.99 3.10
N PRO A 31 1.05 9.12 1.77
CA PRO A 31 0.46 10.32 1.19
C PRO A 31 -1.04 10.40 1.46
N SER A 32 -1.61 11.61 1.27
CA SER A 32 -3.06 11.83 1.32
C SER A 32 -3.79 10.94 0.31
N ASN A 33 -4.90 10.35 0.73
CA ASN A 33 -5.77 9.52 -0.12
C ASN A 33 -7.03 10.31 -0.53
N PRO A 34 -7.22 10.65 -1.82
CA PRO A 34 -8.38 11.38 -2.32
C PRO A 34 -9.63 10.49 -2.52
N CYS A 35 -9.51 9.17 -2.34
CA CYS A 35 -10.61 8.20 -2.53
C CYS A 35 -10.65 7.16 -1.40
N PRO A 36 -10.84 7.59 -0.13
CA PRO A 36 -10.78 6.68 1.03
C PRO A 36 -11.86 5.59 1.03
N ASN A 37 -12.96 5.79 0.30
CA ASN A 37 -14.07 4.83 0.25
C ASN A 37 -13.76 3.62 -0.63
N ILE A 38 -12.88 3.76 -1.63
CA ILE A 38 -12.58 2.70 -2.60
C ILE A 38 -11.11 2.31 -2.63
N PHE A 39 -10.20 3.13 -2.10
CA PHE A 39 -8.77 2.88 -2.07
C PHE A 39 -8.26 3.00 -0.63
N ARG A 40 -7.35 2.13 -0.24
CA ARG A 40 -6.64 2.19 1.05
C ARG A 40 -5.23 1.65 0.91
N TYR A 41 -4.30 2.22 1.66
CA TYR A 41 -2.98 1.62 1.85
C TYR A 41 -3.07 0.43 2.79
N GLN A 42 -2.26 -0.58 2.54
CA GLN A 42 -2.12 -1.78 3.36
C GLN A 42 -0.66 -2.16 3.48
N GLN A 43 -0.34 -2.94 4.51
CA GLN A 43 0.98 -3.52 4.68
C GLN A 43 0.83 -5.03 4.88
N THR A 44 1.62 -5.81 4.13
CA THR A 44 1.73 -7.25 4.30
C THR A 44 3.21 -7.62 4.23
N ASP A 45 3.70 -8.35 5.21
CA ASP A 45 5.12 -8.75 5.32
C ASP A 45 6.10 -7.57 5.19
N GLY A 46 5.73 -6.42 5.76
CA GLY A 46 6.53 -5.19 5.74
C GLY A 46 6.42 -4.39 4.43
N VAL A 47 5.83 -4.94 3.37
CA VAL A 47 5.67 -4.27 2.08
C VAL A 47 4.34 -3.51 2.05
N VAL A 48 4.40 -2.22 1.67
CA VAL A 48 3.20 -1.38 1.50
C VAL A 48 2.66 -1.53 0.09
N HIS A 49 1.35 -1.75 -0.02
CA HIS A 49 0.61 -1.79 -1.28
C HIS A 49 -0.73 -1.07 -1.14
N GLY A 50 -1.37 -0.78 -2.27
CA GLY A 50 -2.75 -0.29 -2.29
C GLY A 50 -3.74 -1.45 -2.34
N ARG A 51 -4.95 -1.24 -1.83
CA ARG A 51 -6.11 -2.09 -2.07
C ARG A 51 -7.25 -1.24 -2.60
N VAL A 52 -7.85 -1.68 -3.71
CA VAL A 52 -9.12 -1.13 -4.19
C VAL A 52 -10.24 -2.13 -4.08
N GLU A 53 -11.44 -1.64 -3.81
CA GLU A 53 -12.65 -2.45 -3.70
C GLU A 53 -13.81 -1.77 -4.41
N PHE A 54 -14.49 -2.52 -5.28
CA PHE A 54 -15.68 -2.07 -5.99
C PHE A 54 -16.81 -3.06 -5.78
N THR A 55 -18.04 -2.54 -5.69
CA THR A 55 -19.23 -3.36 -5.76
C THR A 55 -19.32 -4.03 -7.12
N ASN A 56 -19.76 -5.28 -7.14
CA ASN A 56 -20.00 -6.02 -8.35
C ASN A 56 -21.33 -5.58 -8.97
N ASP A 57 -21.29 -5.07 -10.20
CA ASP A 57 -22.47 -4.60 -10.93
C ASP A 57 -23.12 -5.69 -11.80
N GLY A 58 -22.57 -6.91 -11.78
CA GLY A 58 -23.06 -8.05 -12.57
C GLY A 58 -22.77 -7.95 -14.07
N SER A 59 -22.01 -6.94 -14.54
CA SER A 59 -21.71 -6.75 -15.97
C SER A 59 -20.82 -7.84 -16.56
N GLY A 60 -20.04 -8.52 -15.72
CA GLY A 60 -19.08 -9.55 -16.14
C GLY A 60 -17.84 -9.00 -16.87
N VAL A 61 -17.76 -7.69 -17.09
CA VAL A 61 -16.63 -7.02 -17.73
C VAL A 61 -16.21 -5.83 -16.87
N TYR A 62 -15.00 -5.89 -16.34
CA TYR A 62 -14.49 -4.92 -15.37
C TYR A 62 -13.20 -4.27 -15.88
N ALA A 63 -13.28 -2.97 -16.17
CA ALA A 63 -12.15 -2.16 -16.62
C ALA A 63 -11.69 -1.24 -15.49
N LEU A 64 -10.57 -1.59 -14.85
CA LEU A 64 -9.93 -0.80 -13.80
C LEU A 64 -8.68 -0.09 -14.35
N SER A 65 -8.59 1.21 -14.14
CA SER A 65 -7.40 2.03 -14.36
C SER A 65 -7.04 2.77 -13.07
N VAL A 66 -5.78 2.68 -12.67
CA VAL A 66 -5.25 3.35 -11.48
C VAL A 66 -4.03 4.15 -11.93
N ASN A 67 -4.02 5.45 -11.63
CA ASN A 67 -2.89 6.32 -11.84
C ASN A 67 -2.39 6.78 -10.48
N MET A 68 -1.07 6.79 -10.35
CA MET A 68 -0.39 7.22 -9.14
C MET A 68 0.79 8.11 -9.51
N SER A 69 1.22 8.92 -8.55
CA SER A 69 2.39 9.79 -8.68
C SER A 69 3.28 9.64 -7.46
N VAL A 70 4.58 9.78 -7.66
CA VAL A 70 5.57 9.78 -6.59
C VAL A 70 6.58 10.90 -6.84
N ALA A 71 7.11 11.50 -5.78
CA ALA A 71 8.09 12.57 -5.83
C ALA A 71 9.54 12.05 -5.97
N VAL A 72 9.73 10.92 -6.65
CA VAL A 72 11.04 10.33 -6.93
C VAL A 72 11.10 9.87 -8.38
N PHE A 73 12.31 9.77 -8.93
CA PHE A 73 12.49 9.22 -10.27
C PHE A 73 12.12 7.74 -10.30
N VAL A 74 11.24 7.36 -11.22
CA VAL A 74 10.88 5.98 -11.53
C VAL A 74 11.15 5.78 -13.01
N SER A 75 11.89 4.72 -13.34
CA SER A 75 12.17 4.38 -14.73
C SER A 75 10.87 4.07 -15.49
N ASN A 76 10.79 4.48 -16.75
CA ASN A 76 9.56 4.41 -17.56
C ASN A 76 9.06 2.97 -17.83
N ASP A 77 9.90 1.96 -17.66
CA ASP A 77 9.54 0.54 -17.76
C ASP A 77 8.78 0.02 -16.52
N LYS A 78 8.82 0.77 -15.41
CA LYS A 78 8.22 0.37 -14.14
C LYS A 78 6.81 0.92 -14.01
N ASN A 79 5.84 0.01 -14.00
CA ASN A 79 4.42 0.32 -13.86
C ASN A 79 3.86 -0.28 -12.57
N ILE A 80 2.76 0.29 -12.08
CA ILE A 80 1.97 -0.36 -11.04
C ILE A 80 1.41 -1.69 -11.56
N ARG A 81 1.23 -2.67 -10.68
CA ARG A 81 0.62 -3.95 -11.03
C ARG A 81 -0.71 -4.11 -10.30
N LEU A 82 -1.76 -4.43 -11.05
CA LEU A 82 -3.08 -4.73 -10.51
C LEU A 82 -3.24 -6.25 -10.43
N HIS A 83 -3.70 -6.74 -9.29
CA HIS A 83 -4.00 -8.16 -9.09
C HIS A 83 -5.37 -8.31 -8.45
N LEU A 84 -6.29 -8.94 -9.18
CA LEU A 84 -7.62 -9.27 -8.66
C LEU A 84 -7.47 -10.40 -7.62
N LEU A 85 -7.90 -10.12 -6.40
CA LEU A 85 -7.93 -11.09 -5.30
C LEU A 85 -9.22 -11.91 -5.28
N THR A 86 -10.34 -11.31 -5.69
CA THR A 86 -11.62 -12.02 -5.76
C THR A 86 -11.56 -13.11 -6.83
N SER A 87 -11.90 -14.34 -6.48
CA SER A 87 -11.84 -15.44 -7.46
C SER A 87 -12.90 -15.27 -8.56
N PRO A 88 -12.70 -15.81 -9.77
CA PRO A 88 -13.72 -15.75 -10.83
C PRO A 88 -15.08 -16.31 -10.41
N ASN A 89 -15.10 -17.36 -9.58
CA ASN A 89 -16.32 -17.94 -9.06
C ASN A 89 -17.04 -16.98 -8.10
N ASP A 90 -16.30 -16.33 -7.21
CA ASP A 90 -16.90 -15.36 -6.28
C ASP A 90 -17.42 -14.13 -7.03
N VAL A 91 -16.70 -13.67 -8.05
CA VAL A 91 -17.17 -12.60 -8.95
C VAL A 91 -18.45 -13.02 -9.67
N ALA A 92 -18.53 -14.24 -10.18
CA ALA A 92 -19.75 -14.75 -10.83
C ALA A 92 -20.94 -14.83 -9.86
N ASN A 93 -20.67 -15.03 -8.56
CA ASN A 93 -21.67 -15.06 -7.50
C ASN A 93 -21.98 -13.67 -6.89
N GLY A 94 -21.49 -12.59 -7.51
CA GLY A 94 -21.78 -11.21 -7.09
C GLY A 94 -20.90 -10.68 -5.96
N ALA A 95 -19.81 -11.36 -5.61
CA ALA A 95 -18.86 -10.84 -4.61
C ALA A 95 -18.18 -9.57 -5.11
N PRO A 96 -17.84 -8.62 -4.21
CA PRO A 96 -17.09 -7.41 -4.55
C PRO A 96 -15.76 -7.71 -5.25
N LEU A 97 -15.35 -6.80 -6.11
CA LEU A 97 -14.07 -6.88 -6.82
C LEU A 97 -12.99 -6.23 -5.98
N VAL A 98 -12.11 -7.04 -5.42
CA VAL A 98 -11.00 -6.59 -4.58
C VAL A 98 -9.72 -6.75 -5.37
N TYR A 99 -8.98 -5.66 -5.58
CA TYR A 99 -7.67 -5.70 -6.21
C TYR A 99 -6.58 -5.22 -5.25
N ASN A 100 -5.43 -5.87 -5.28
CA ASN A 100 -4.19 -5.28 -4.80
C ASN A 100 -3.55 -4.44 -5.90
N VAL A 101 -2.99 -3.30 -5.51
CA VAL A 101 -2.22 -2.36 -6.33
C VAL A 101 -0.78 -2.38 -5.82
N TYR A 102 0.09 -3.10 -6.52
CA TYR A 102 1.50 -3.20 -6.14
C TYR A 102 2.31 -2.05 -6.73
N PHE A 103 3.10 -1.41 -5.89
CA PHE A 103 3.95 -0.30 -6.28
C PHE A 103 5.24 -0.81 -6.93
N PRO A 104 5.79 -0.07 -7.91
CA PRO A 104 7.00 -0.48 -8.60
C PRO A 104 8.29 -0.26 -7.81
N ILE A 105 8.22 0.52 -6.73
CA ILE A 105 9.35 0.95 -5.92
C ILE A 105 9.01 0.80 -4.44
N GLU A 106 10.02 0.50 -3.63
CA GLU A 106 9.86 0.28 -2.19
C GLU A 106 10.22 1.51 -1.36
N ASN A 107 11.06 2.41 -1.89
CA ASN A 107 11.60 3.55 -1.15
C ASN A 107 10.64 4.75 -1.07
N ALA A 108 9.54 4.75 -1.81
CA ALA A 108 8.53 5.80 -1.74
C ALA A 108 7.13 5.26 -2.03
N ILE A 109 6.16 5.68 -1.23
CA ILE A 109 4.75 5.27 -1.36
C ILE A 109 4.07 6.22 -2.35
N PRO A 110 3.53 5.73 -3.49
CA PRO A 110 2.86 6.59 -4.46
C PRO A 110 1.53 7.13 -3.94
N LYS A 111 1.24 8.38 -4.29
CA LYS A 111 -0.08 9.03 -4.09
C LYS A 111 -1.03 8.62 -5.22
N PRO A 112 -2.24 8.11 -4.96
CA PRO A 112 -3.26 7.92 -5.99
C PRO A 112 -3.71 9.27 -6.56
N THR A 113 -3.63 9.39 -7.89
CA THR A 113 -4.00 10.61 -8.62
C THR A 113 -5.25 10.43 -9.46
N LYS A 114 -5.54 9.21 -9.92
CA LYS A 114 -6.81 8.92 -10.61
C LYS A 114 -7.19 7.46 -10.43
N ILE A 115 -8.44 7.18 -10.14
CA ILE A 115 -8.98 5.81 -10.19
C ILE A 115 -10.24 5.83 -11.04
N VAL A 116 -10.27 4.98 -12.06
CA VAL A 116 -11.38 4.82 -12.99
C VAL A 116 -11.80 3.36 -13.00
N PHE A 117 -13.10 3.11 -12.83
CA PHE A 117 -13.67 1.78 -12.90
C PHE A 117 -14.92 1.82 -13.78
N ASN A 118 -14.97 0.99 -14.83
CA ASN A 118 -16.07 0.96 -15.82
C ASN A 118 -16.45 2.37 -16.32
N ASN A 119 -15.42 3.13 -16.71
CA ASN A 119 -15.52 4.51 -17.22
C ASN A 119 -15.99 5.57 -16.20
N VAL A 120 -16.22 5.19 -14.94
CA VAL A 120 -16.57 6.11 -13.85
C VAL A 120 -15.29 6.55 -13.12
N VAL A 121 -15.09 7.86 -12.98
CA VAL A 121 -13.97 8.44 -12.23
C VAL A 121 -14.35 8.55 -10.76
N TYR A 122 -13.66 7.80 -9.90
CA TYR A 122 -13.91 7.80 -8.45
C TYR A 122 -13.08 8.85 -7.70
N CYS A 123 -11.91 9.17 -8.23
CA CYS A 123 -11.08 10.25 -7.73
C CYS A 123 -10.19 10.81 -8.83
N SER A 124 -9.86 12.09 -8.67
CA SER A 124 -8.86 12.80 -9.45
C SER A 124 -8.16 13.78 -8.50
N SER A 125 -6.83 13.77 -8.45
CA SER A 125 -6.05 14.71 -7.63
C SER A 125 -4.75 15.12 -8.32
N PRO A 126 -4.19 16.30 -7.97
CA PRO A 126 -2.90 16.71 -8.50
C PRO A 126 -1.79 15.71 -8.15
N PRO A 127 -0.75 15.60 -8.99
CA PRO A 127 0.43 14.79 -8.70
C PRO A 127 1.08 15.12 -7.36
N ALA A 128 1.86 14.18 -6.83
CA ALA A 128 2.76 14.41 -5.72
C ALA A 128 3.78 15.50 -6.11
N THR A 129 3.96 16.47 -5.24
CA THR A 129 4.95 17.54 -5.41
C THR A 129 6.28 17.09 -4.83
N CYS A 130 7.38 17.35 -5.55
CA CYS A 130 8.71 17.32 -4.94
C CYS A 130 8.79 18.44 -3.90
N ILE A 131 9.12 18.09 -2.66
CA ILE A 131 9.37 19.04 -1.57
C ILE A 131 10.86 19.32 -1.51
#